data_AF-A0A8J7EY72-F1
#
_entry.id   AF-A0A8J7EY72-F1
#
_cell.length_a   1.000
_cell.length_b   1.000
_cell.length_c   1.000
_cell.angle_alpha   90.00
_cell.angle_beta   90.00
_cell.angle_gamma   90.00
#
_symmetry.space_group_name_H-M   'P 1'
#
loop_
_entity.id
_entity.type
_entity.pdbx_description
1 polymer ?
#
loop_
_entity_poly.entity_id
_entity_poly.type
_entity_poly.pdbx_seq_one_letter_code
_entity_poly.pdbx_strand_id
1 'polypeptide(L)' 'MARQRMTNKRLADLMGVHPNAISRIKNQDTLPQIGGETLNTLCKFLECTPSDLIEYVPDKAIDEEP' A
#
# COMPACT_ATOMS: atom_id res chain seq x y z
N MET A 1 -8.47 2.64 0.61
CA MET A 1 -8.82 4.08 0.47
C MET A 1 -10.32 4.37 0.41
N ALA A 2 -11.17 3.45 -0.07
CA ALA A 2 -12.62 3.65 -0.16
C ALA A 2 -13.31 3.92 1.20
N ARG A 3 -12.80 3.39 2.32
CA ARG A 3 -13.33 3.66 3.67
C ARG A 3 -13.24 5.13 4.12
N GLN A 4 -12.27 5.89 3.62
CA GLN A 4 -12.05 7.30 4.02
C GLN A 4 -12.31 8.33 2.90
N ARG A 5 -12.80 7.90 1.72
CA ARG A 5 -12.96 8.77 0.52
C ARG A 5 -11.69 9.56 0.15
N MET A 6 -10.51 9.03 0.48
CA MET A 6 -9.23 9.69 0.20
C MET A 6 -8.80 9.44 -1.26
N THR A 7 -8.44 10.51 -1.98
CA THR A 7 -7.95 10.42 -3.36
C THR A 7 -6.43 10.18 -3.38
N ASN A 8 -5.94 9.47 -4.40
CA ASN A 8 -4.50 9.23 -4.56
C ASN A 8 -3.69 10.53 -4.58
N LYS A 9 -4.25 11.59 -5.19
CA LYS A 9 -3.63 12.91 -5.25
C LYS A 9 -3.51 13.56 -3.88
N ARG A 10 -4.57 13.50 -3.07
CA ARG A 10 -4.56 14.04 -1.71
C ARG A 10 -3.59 13.29 -0.79
N LEU A 11 -3.51 11.97 -0.93
CA LEU A 11 -2.56 11.16 -0.18
C LEU A 11 -1.11 11.48 -0.58
N ALA A 12 -0.84 11.67 -1.88
CA ALA A 12 0.46 12.07 -2.39
C ALA A 12 0.89 13.44 -1.81
N ASP A 13 -0.02 14.42 -1.82
CA ASP A 13 0.23 15.76 -1.27
C ASP A 13 0.50 15.71 0.24
N LEU A 14 -0.24 14.88 0.99
CA LEU A 14 -0.07 14.73 2.45
C LEU A 14 1.26 14.04 2.81
N MET A 15 1.67 13.06 2.01
CA MET A 15 2.91 12.33 2.21
C MET A 15 4.13 13.05 1.62
N GLY A 16 3.93 14.14 0.87
CA GLY A 16 5.02 14.83 0.17
C GLY A 16 5.68 13.99 -0.91
N VAL A 17 4.98 12.98 -1.43
CA VAL A 17 5.50 12.05 -2.45
C VAL A 17 4.86 12.31 -3.80
N HIS A 18 5.56 11.94 -4.87
CA HIS A 18 5.00 12.09 -6.22
C HIS A 18 3.75 11.19 -6.40
N PRO A 19 2.66 11.65 -7.05
CA PRO A 19 1.44 10.86 -7.25
C PRO A 19 1.66 9.49 -7.90
N ASN A 20 2.70 9.36 -8.74
CA ASN A 20 3.09 8.08 -9.33
C ASN A 20 3.53 7.05 -8.29
N ALA A 21 4.13 7.45 -7.16
CA ALA A 21 4.52 6.53 -6.09
C ALA A 21 3.27 5.90 -5.44
N ILE A 22 2.23 6.70 -5.19
CA ILE A 22 0.95 6.19 -4.67
C ILE A 22 0.26 5.27 -5.69
N SER A 23 0.31 5.62 -6.97
CA SER A 23 -0.24 4.76 -8.04
C SER A 23 0.46 3.40 -8.10
N ARG A 24 1.80 3.38 -7.91
CA ARG A 24 2.58 2.13 -7.86
C ARG A 24 2.21 1.26 -6.68
N ILE A 25 2.09 1.84 -5.49
CA ILE A 25 1.67 1.10 -4.27
C ILE A 25 0.26 0.52 -4.44
N LYS A 26 -0.63 1.23 -5.15
CA LYS A 26 -2.03 0.78 -5.32
C LYS A 26 -2.22 -0.28 -6.41
N ASN A 27 -1.53 -0.13 -7.55
CA ASN A 27 -1.90 -0.84 -8.78
C ASN A 27 -0.86 -1.89 -9.22
N GLN A 28 0.27 -2.02 -8.52
CA GLN A 28 1.25 -3.05 -8.86
C GLN A 28 1.07 -4.28 -7.96
N ASP A 29 1.05 -5.47 -8.57
CA ASP A 29 1.03 -6.75 -7.85
C ASP A 29 2.31 -6.95 -7.03
N THR A 30 3.44 -6.41 -7.52
CA THR A 30 4.71 -6.38 -6.80
C THR A 30 4.89 -5.01 -6.16
N LEU A 31 4.75 -4.96 -4.84
CA LEU A 31 4.99 -3.75 -4.09
C LEU A 31 6.49 -3.40 -4.12
N PRO A 32 6.89 -2.15 -4.46
CA PRO A 32 8.26 -1.72 -4.25
C PRO A 32 8.58 -1.69 -2.75
N GLN A 33 9.88 -1.66 -2.39
CA GLN A 33 10.30 -1.54 -1.00
C GLN A 33 9.64 -0.33 -0.33
N ILE A 34 8.87 -0.58 0.74
CA ILE A 34 8.27 0.47 1.57
C ILE A 34 9.04 0.55 2.88
N GLY A 35 9.63 1.71 3.16
CA GLY A 35 10.27 1.99 4.44
C GLY A 35 9.26 2.16 5.57
N GLY A 36 9.71 1.94 6.82
CA GLY A 36 8.85 2.07 8.00
C GLY A 36 8.26 3.48 8.18
N GLU A 37 8.99 4.54 7.80
CA GLU A 37 8.50 5.92 7.84
C GLU A 37 7.30 6.13 6.89
N THR A 38 7.38 5.58 5.68
CA THR A 38 6.29 5.63 4.69
C THR A 38 5.07 4.88 5.20
N LEU A 39 5.27 3.69 5.78
CA LEU A 39 4.19 2.89 6.36
C LEU A 39 3.52 3.61 7.54
N ASN A 40 4.31 4.21 8.44
CA ASN A 40 3.80 5.00 9.56
C ASN A 40 2.97 6.20 9.08
N THR A 41 3.48 6.89 8.05
CA THR A 41 2.80 8.05 7.46
C THR A 41 1.47 7.63 6.81
N LEU A 42 1.46 6.50 6.10
CA LEU A 42 0.22 5.91 5.56
C LEU A 42 -0.77 5.61 6.68
N CYS A 43 -0.35 4.89 7.73
CA CYS A 43 -1.19 4.56 8.88
C CYS A 43 -1.77 5.81 9.55
N LYS A 44 -0.95 6.86 9.71
CA LYS A 44 -1.35 8.13 10.32
C LYS A 44 -2.41 8.86 9.51
N PHE A 45 -2.27 8.92 8.18
CA PHE A 45 -3.22 9.64 7.32
C PHE A 45 -4.47 8.81 6.99
N LEU A 46 -4.33 7.49 6.93
CA LEU A 46 -5.44 6.56 6.67
C LEU A 46 -6.15 6.13 7.96
N GLU A 47 -5.74 6.66 9.12
CA GLU A 47 -6.19 6.28 10.47
C GLU A 47 -6.36 4.77 10.62
N CYS A 48 -5.37 4.02 10.17
CA CYS A 48 -5.39 2.55 10.15
C CYS A 48 -4.11 1.99 10.76
N THR A 49 -4.10 0.68 10.98
CA THR A 49 -2.92 -0.03 11.47
C THR A 49 -2.18 -0.71 10.32
N PRO A 50 -0.90 -1.09 10.51
CA PRO A 50 -0.17 -1.88 9.52
C PRO A 50 -0.87 -3.20 9.16
N SER A 51 -1.59 -3.80 10.12
CA SER A 51 -2.36 -5.03 9.91
C SER A 51 -3.56 -4.83 8.98
N ASP A 52 -4.08 -3.60 8.86
CA ASP A 52 -5.14 -3.27 7.92
C ASP A 52 -4.63 -3.06 6.48
N LEU A 53 -3.31 -2.92 6.31
CA LEU A 53 -2.67 -2.62 5.02
C LEU A 53 -1.94 -3.83 4.43
N ILE A 54 -1.46 -4.74 5.27
CA ILE A 54 -0.61 -5.86 4.87
C ILE A 54 -1.31 -7.15 5.24
N GLU A 55 -1.48 -8.04 4.26
CA GLU A 55 -1.98 -9.39 4.44
C GLU A 55 -0.91 -10.37 3.98
N TYR A 56 -0.68 -11.42 4.76
CA TYR A 56 0.16 -12.53 4.32
C TYR A 56 -0.64 -13.40 3.36
N VAL A 57 -0.25 -13.37 2.09
CA VAL A 57 -0.72 -14.32 1.10
C VAL A 57 0.41 -15.32 0.91
N PRO A 58 0.22 -16.61 1.26
CA PRO A 58 1.23 -17.61 0.95
C PRO A 58 1.46 -17.62 -0.56
N ASP A 59 2.72 -17.71 -0.98
CA ASP A 59 3.02 -18.00 -2.38
C ASP A 59 2.20 -19.23 -2.76
N LYS A 60 1.44 -19.15 -3.86
CA LYS A 60 0.77 -20.33 -4.38
C LYS A 60 1.87 -21.39 -4.46
N ALA A 61 1.71 -22.47 -3.68
CA ALA A 61 2.41 -23.69 -4.00
C ALA A 61 2.15 -23.87 -5.49
N ILE A 62 3.21 -23.78 -6.27
CA ILE A 62 3.15 -24.18 -7.66
C ILE A 62 2.82 -25.64 -7.50
N ASP A 63 1.53 -25.97 -7.59
CA ASP A 63 1.07 -27.34 -7.62
C ASP A 63 1.73 -27.88 -8.88
N GLU A 64 2.90 -28.50 -8.69
CA GLU A 64 3.48 -29.45 -9.61
C GLU A 64 2.46 -30.58 -9.72
N GLU A 65 1.47 -30.39 -10.59
CA GLU A 65 0.76 -31.53 -11.15
C GLU A 65 1.43 -31.93 -12.47
N PRO A 66 1.86 -33.21 -12.59
CA PRO A 66 2.64 -33.76 -13.70
C PRO A 66 1.86 -33.91 -15.01
#